data_AF-A0A0K0DNQ5-F1
#
_entry.id   AF-A0A0K0DNQ5-F1
#
_cell.length_a   1.000
_cell.length_b   1.000
_cell.length_c   1.000
_cell.angle_alpha   90.00
_cell.angle_beta   90.00
_cell.angle_gamma   90.00
#
_symmetry.space_group_name_H-M   'P 1'
#
loop_
_entity.id
_entity.type
_entity.pdbx_description
1 polymer ?
#
loop_
_entity_poly.entity_id
_entity_poly.type
_entity_poly.pdbx_seq_one_letter_code
_entity_poly.pdbx_strand_id
1 'polypeptide(L)'
;MFCPSFIYRDEYPRSHSRCLKKASIHFFHCFILIEFVNLLFTQYVFPWLDSLDYPYLSLTEIVTSLFAGILPGMLCLICLFYGLLHSWLNGFAELMQFGDRQFYLNWWNVNNMAEYYRNWNLVVHDWLYAYVYRDLIGGRRGLQVAQTIVFFLSAAFHEYWFGVAFRVFYPVMFMLYFVFGSIFFSVSRLIKNKSVWNTALWFNLLIGTGMFIAFYGQEWYARQRCASYNNQIADFLLPRHWTCQRI
;
A
#
# COMPACT_ATOMS: atom_id res chain seq x y z
N MET A 1 -5.06 10.10 21.87
CA MET A 1 -4.57 10.43 20.51
C MET A 1 -3.35 9.61 20.10
N PHE A 2 -2.31 9.45 20.93
CA PHE A 2 -1.07 8.71 20.57
C PHE A 2 -1.13 7.17 20.74
N CYS A 3 -2.31 6.63 21.04
CA CYS A 3 -2.48 5.17 21.17
C CYS A 3 -2.36 4.54 19.76
N PRO A 4 -1.63 3.43 19.57
CA PRO A 4 -1.52 2.75 18.29
C PRO A 4 -2.79 1.94 17.95
N SER A 5 -3.96 2.56 18.09
CA SER A 5 -5.27 2.02 17.75
C SER A 5 -6.18 3.14 17.26
N PHE A 6 -6.99 2.86 16.24
CA PHE A 6 -8.01 3.78 15.74
C PHE A 6 -9.39 3.58 16.37
N ILE A 7 -9.55 2.54 17.20
CA ILE A 7 -10.81 2.32 17.94
C ILE A 7 -10.72 3.04 19.27
N TYR A 8 -11.63 3.98 19.51
CA TYR A 8 -11.76 4.61 20.81
C TYR A 8 -12.33 3.63 21.84
N ARG A 9 -11.69 3.57 23.02
CA ARG A 9 -12.16 2.89 24.22
C ARG A 9 -11.80 3.74 25.43
N ASP A 10 -12.67 3.77 26.43
CA ASP A 10 -12.39 4.49 27.68
C ASP A 10 -11.21 3.87 28.43
N GLU A 11 -11.09 2.53 28.36
CA GLU A 11 -9.99 1.77 28.95
C GLU A 11 -9.35 0.85 27.92
N TYR A 12 -8.02 0.91 27.82
CA TYR A 12 -7.22 0.00 27.00
C TYR A 12 -6.42 -0.96 27.87
N PRO A 13 -6.15 -2.19 27.41
CA PRO A 13 -5.22 -3.09 28.07
C PRO A 13 -3.85 -2.41 28.23
N ARG A 14 -3.25 -2.49 29.43
CA ARG A 14 -1.95 -1.86 29.72
C ARG A 14 -0.87 -2.89 30.03
N SER A 15 0.34 -2.62 29.58
CA SER A 15 1.54 -3.35 30.01
C SER A 15 1.95 -2.89 31.42
N HIS A 16 2.46 -3.83 32.24
CA HIS A 16 2.87 -3.54 33.62
C HIS A 16 4.02 -2.53 33.73
N SER A 17 4.99 -2.57 32.81
CA SER A 17 6.17 -1.71 32.84
C SER A 17 6.46 -1.13 31.46
N ARG A 18 7.15 0.02 31.45
CA ARG A 18 7.70 0.65 30.26
C ARG A 18 9.18 0.31 30.14
N CYS A 19 9.60 -0.18 28.99
CA CYS A 19 11.00 -0.46 28.68
C CYS A 19 11.48 0.45 27.55
N LEU A 20 12.09 1.59 27.90
CA LEU A 20 12.64 2.55 26.92
C LEU A 20 13.66 1.90 25.98
N LYS A 21 14.45 0.94 26.46
CA LYS A 21 15.40 0.19 25.63
C LYS A 21 14.69 -0.55 24.48
N LYS A 22 13.56 -1.22 24.75
CA LYS A 22 12.79 -1.92 23.71
C LYS A 22 12.21 -0.92 22.71
N ALA A 23 11.65 0.18 23.19
CA ALA A 23 11.14 1.25 22.33
C ALA A 23 12.24 1.82 21.42
N SER A 24 13.42 2.14 21.97
CA SER A 24 14.57 2.63 21.21
C SER A 24 15.04 1.65 20.13
N ILE A 25 15.06 0.34 20.41
CA ILE A 25 15.40 -0.68 19.42
C ILE A 25 14.39 -0.68 18.27
N HIS A 26 13.10 -0.61 18.56
CA HIS A 26 12.07 -0.53 17.52
C HIS A 26 12.22 0.72 16.63
N PHE A 27 12.46 1.89 17.22
CA PHE A 27 12.70 3.10 16.43
C PHE A 27 14.01 3.05 15.64
N PHE A 28 15.05 2.40 16.18
CA PHE A 28 16.29 2.16 15.45
C PHE A 28 16.08 1.24 14.24
N HIS A 29 15.25 0.19 14.36
CA HIS A 29 14.85 -0.62 13.21
C HIS A 29 14.13 0.23 12.14
N CYS A 30 13.21 1.12 12.54
CA CYS A 30 12.56 2.04 11.60
C CYS A 30 13.58 2.90 10.86
N PHE A 31 14.55 3.47 11.58
CA PHE A 31 15.61 4.30 10.99
C PHE A 31 16.43 3.50 9.95
N ILE A 32 16.90 2.29 10.31
CA ILE A 32 17.65 1.44 9.38
C ILE A 32 16.83 1.14 8.12
N LEU A 33 15.54 0.85 8.26
CA LEU A 33 14.68 0.52 7.12
C LEU A 33 14.44 1.71 6.20
N ILE A 34 14.33 2.92 6.76
CA ILE A 34 14.23 4.15 5.97
C ILE A 34 15.50 4.34 5.13
N GLU A 35 16.68 4.20 5.74
CA GLU A 35 17.95 4.30 5.01
C GLU A 35 18.13 3.18 3.99
N PHE A 36 17.70 1.96 4.31
CA PHE A 36 17.71 0.84 3.37
C PHE A 36 16.82 1.11 2.15
N VAL A 37 15.61 1.62 2.36
CA VAL A 37 14.71 2.00 1.25
C VAL A 37 15.31 3.15 0.46
N ASN A 38 15.91 4.15 1.11
CA ASN A 38 16.62 5.24 0.41
C ASN A 38 17.74 4.71 -0.51
N LEU A 39 18.55 3.77 -0.02
CA LEU A 39 19.58 3.10 -0.82
C LEU A 39 18.97 2.28 -1.97
N LEU A 40 17.89 1.52 -1.71
CA LEU A 40 17.19 0.77 -2.74
C LEU A 40 16.69 1.70 -3.86
N PHE A 41 16.12 2.84 -3.52
CA PHE A 41 15.70 3.83 -4.51
C PHE A 41 16.88 4.43 -5.26
N THR A 42 17.92 4.88 -4.55
CA THR A 42 19.06 5.56 -5.17
C THR A 42 19.89 4.63 -6.07
N GLN A 43 20.09 3.38 -5.65
CA GLN A 43 20.98 2.44 -6.34
C GLN A 43 20.26 1.61 -7.41
N TYR A 44 18.97 1.31 -7.20
CA TYR A 44 18.23 0.42 -8.08
C TYR A 44 17.12 1.14 -8.84
N VAL A 45 16.27 1.92 -8.15
CA VAL A 45 15.08 2.52 -8.77
C VAL A 45 15.39 3.79 -9.57
N PHE A 46 16.36 4.57 -9.16
CA PHE A 46 16.71 5.82 -9.84
C PHE A 46 17.37 5.56 -11.21
N PRO A 47 18.42 4.72 -11.33
CA PRO A 47 19.20 4.65 -12.58
C PRO A 47 18.39 4.18 -13.80
N TRP A 48 17.58 3.13 -13.65
CA TRP A 48 16.77 2.61 -14.76
C TRP A 48 15.65 3.59 -15.17
N LEU A 49 14.89 4.19 -14.23
CA LEU A 49 13.87 5.19 -14.56
C LEU A 49 14.46 6.44 -15.20
N ASP A 50 15.64 6.88 -14.75
CA ASP A 50 16.34 8.03 -15.31
C ASP A 50 16.86 7.75 -16.73
N SER A 51 17.17 6.49 -17.06
CA SER A 51 17.66 6.10 -18.38
C SER A 51 16.58 6.03 -19.48
N LEU A 52 15.30 6.05 -19.13
CA LEU A 52 14.19 5.93 -20.09
C LEU A 52 14.00 7.19 -20.95
N ASP A 53 13.73 6.99 -22.24
CA ASP A 53 13.38 8.07 -23.19
C ASP A 53 11.86 8.28 -23.25
N TYR A 54 11.34 9.06 -22.31
CA TYR A 54 9.91 9.28 -22.09
C TYR A 54 9.09 9.71 -23.35
N PRO A 55 9.59 10.59 -24.25
CA PRO A 55 8.87 10.96 -25.47
C PRO A 55 8.65 9.80 -26.46
N TYR A 56 9.48 8.77 -26.42
CA TYR A 56 9.46 7.65 -27.37
C TYR A 56 9.31 6.29 -26.69
N LEU A 57 8.77 6.28 -25.46
CA LEU A 57 8.66 5.09 -24.65
C LEU A 57 7.76 4.03 -25.32
N SER A 58 8.37 2.92 -25.72
CA SER A 58 7.67 1.82 -26.36
C SER A 58 6.90 0.98 -25.34
N LEU A 59 5.86 0.27 -25.80
CA LEU A 59 5.11 -0.66 -24.95
C LEU A 59 6.02 -1.72 -24.32
N THR A 60 7.04 -2.17 -25.07
CA THR A 60 8.04 -3.13 -24.58
C THR A 60 8.79 -2.56 -23.38
N GLU A 61 9.27 -1.31 -23.45
CA GLU A 61 9.96 -0.66 -22.34
C GLU A 61 9.05 -0.43 -21.14
N ILE A 62 7.78 -0.11 -21.34
CA ILE A 62 6.79 -0.02 -20.26
C ILE A 62 6.65 -1.37 -19.56
N VAL A 63 6.48 -2.45 -20.33
CA VAL A 63 6.34 -3.81 -19.77
C VAL A 63 7.62 -4.27 -19.08
N THR A 64 8.80 -4.06 -19.68
CA THR A 64 10.10 -4.31 -19.03
C THR A 64 10.22 -3.49 -17.75
N SER A 65 9.67 -2.27 -17.75
CA SER A 65 9.67 -1.43 -16.56
C SER A 65 8.84 -2.06 -15.43
N LEU A 66 7.69 -2.67 -15.74
CA LEU A 66 6.90 -3.40 -14.73
C LEU A 66 7.73 -4.49 -14.05
N PHE A 67 8.46 -5.30 -14.84
CA PHE A 67 9.26 -6.40 -14.33
C PHE A 67 10.43 -5.94 -13.47
N ALA A 68 11.18 -4.93 -13.91
CA ALA A 68 12.28 -4.39 -13.10
C ALA A 68 11.77 -3.66 -11.83
N GLY A 69 10.52 -3.21 -11.80
CA GLY A 69 9.88 -2.69 -10.59
C GLY A 69 9.51 -3.75 -9.54
N ILE A 70 9.41 -5.03 -9.90
CA ILE A 70 8.89 -6.09 -9.01
C ILE A 70 9.75 -6.26 -7.75
N LEU A 71 11.06 -6.44 -7.92
CA LEU A 71 11.97 -6.67 -6.81
C LEU A 71 12.02 -5.47 -5.84
N PRO A 72 12.29 -4.23 -6.29
CA PRO A 72 12.31 -3.09 -5.38
C PRO A 72 10.92 -2.82 -4.79
N GLY A 73 9.84 -3.00 -5.55
CA GLY A 73 8.49 -2.83 -5.06
C GLY A 73 8.14 -3.79 -3.91
N MET A 74 8.49 -5.06 -4.06
CA MET A 74 8.26 -6.08 -3.03
C MET A 74 9.12 -5.82 -1.78
N LEU A 75 10.39 -5.44 -1.95
CA LEU A 75 11.25 -5.08 -0.84
C LEU A 75 10.69 -3.86 -0.08
N CYS A 76 10.26 -2.82 -0.79
CA CYS A 76 9.59 -1.67 -0.20
C CYS A 76 8.33 -2.07 0.58
N LEU A 77 7.51 -2.97 0.05
CA LEU A 77 6.30 -3.45 0.73
C LEU A 77 6.64 -4.18 2.04
N ILE A 78 7.65 -5.05 2.05
CA ILE A 78 8.09 -5.76 3.26
C ILE A 78 8.72 -4.78 4.28
N CYS A 79 9.55 -3.85 3.82
CA CYS A 79 10.16 -2.83 4.68
C CYS A 79 9.09 -1.91 5.28
N LEU A 80 8.09 -1.50 4.51
CA LEU A 80 6.97 -0.70 4.99
C LEU A 80 6.14 -1.49 6.02
N PHE A 81 5.83 -2.76 5.72
CA PHE A 81 5.10 -3.62 6.64
C PHE A 81 5.82 -3.76 7.99
N TYR A 82 7.09 -4.17 7.97
CA TYR A 82 7.85 -4.39 9.20
C TYR A 82 8.24 -3.08 9.90
N GLY A 83 8.56 -2.03 9.14
CA GLY A 83 8.89 -0.71 9.69
C GLY A 83 7.69 -0.05 10.36
N LEU A 84 6.53 -0.04 9.69
CA LEU A 84 5.33 0.63 10.20
C LEU A 84 4.55 -0.25 11.17
N LEU A 85 4.07 -1.42 10.74
CA LEU A 85 3.11 -2.21 11.53
C LEU A 85 3.78 -2.97 12.67
N HIS A 86 5.03 -3.40 12.49
CA HIS A 86 5.78 -4.04 13.55
C HIS A 86 6.54 -3.02 14.38
N SER A 87 7.54 -2.36 13.81
CA SER A 87 8.50 -1.58 14.59
C SER A 87 7.90 -0.27 15.11
N TRP A 88 7.31 0.57 14.26
CA TRP A 88 6.76 1.86 14.67
C TRP A 88 5.63 1.70 15.69
N LEU A 89 4.63 0.85 15.40
CA LEU A 89 3.50 0.64 16.32
C LEU A 89 3.95 0.01 17.65
N ASN A 90 4.88 -0.96 17.65
CA ASN A 90 5.41 -1.50 18.92
C ASN A 90 6.27 -0.50 19.69
N GLY A 91 7.02 0.36 19.00
CA GLY A 91 7.78 1.45 19.61
C GLY A 91 6.86 2.38 20.41
N PHE A 92 5.77 2.84 19.77
CA PHE A 92 4.76 3.65 20.45
C PHE A 92 3.98 2.86 21.52
N ALA A 93 3.64 1.60 21.26
CA ALA A 93 2.96 0.75 22.24
C ALA A 93 3.79 0.62 23.53
N GLU A 94 5.11 0.43 23.40
CA GLU A 94 6.02 0.35 24.54
C GLU A 94 6.10 1.68 25.30
N LEU A 95 6.23 2.81 24.59
CA LEU A 95 6.23 4.14 25.21
C LEU A 95 4.93 4.42 25.98
N MET A 96 3.79 4.01 25.43
CA MET A 96 2.47 4.27 26.00
C MET A 96 2.00 3.18 26.97
N GLN A 97 2.80 2.12 27.20
CA GLN A 97 2.39 0.92 27.94
C GLN A 97 1.09 0.30 27.40
N PHE A 98 0.91 0.32 26.09
CA PHE A 98 -0.23 -0.30 25.42
C PHE A 98 -0.04 -1.81 25.37
N GLY A 99 -0.99 -2.55 25.95
CA GLY A 99 -0.93 -3.99 26.11
C GLY A 99 -1.41 -4.79 24.89
N ASP A 100 -2.28 -4.21 24.07
CA ASP A 100 -2.78 -4.86 22.86
C ASP A 100 -1.80 -4.62 21.69
N ARG A 101 -0.87 -5.55 21.49
CA ARG A 101 0.21 -5.39 20.50
C ARG A 101 -0.01 -6.19 19.21
N GLN A 102 -1.23 -6.70 19.01
CA GLN A 102 -1.57 -7.50 17.83
C GLN A 102 -2.02 -6.60 16.68
N PHE A 103 -1.07 -5.96 16.00
CA PHE A 103 -1.36 -5.03 14.90
C PHE A 103 -1.57 -5.73 13.54
N TYR A 104 -1.16 -6.99 13.42
CA TYR A 104 -1.30 -7.82 12.22
C TYR A 104 -1.30 -9.30 12.61
N LEU A 105 -1.69 -10.16 11.67
CA LEU A 105 -1.62 -11.62 11.76
C LEU A 105 -0.80 -12.19 10.60
N ASN A 106 -0.78 -13.52 10.46
CA ASN A 106 -0.04 -14.24 9.41
C ASN A 106 -0.66 -14.01 8.01
N TRP A 107 -0.59 -12.79 7.49
CA TRP A 107 -1.17 -12.38 6.20
C TRP A 107 -0.49 -13.03 5.00
N TRP A 108 0.75 -13.49 5.17
CA TRP A 108 1.57 -14.13 4.12
C TRP A 108 1.24 -15.61 3.88
N ASN A 109 0.38 -16.21 4.71
CA ASN A 109 0.00 -17.62 4.62
C ASN A 109 -1.50 -17.79 4.92
N VAL A 110 -2.32 -17.28 4.02
CA VAL A 110 -3.79 -17.24 4.17
C VAL A 110 -4.49 -18.14 3.15
N ASN A 111 -5.78 -18.41 3.34
CA ASN A 111 -6.55 -19.31 2.48
C ASN A 111 -7.31 -18.58 1.36
N ASN A 112 -7.54 -17.28 1.49
CA ASN A 112 -8.22 -16.46 0.49
C ASN A 112 -7.89 -14.96 0.66
N MET A 113 -8.35 -14.12 -0.27
CA MET A 113 -8.07 -12.68 -0.26
C MET A 113 -8.77 -11.96 0.89
N ALA A 114 -9.93 -12.44 1.33
CA ALA A 114 -10.63 -11.85 2.48
C ALA A 114 -9.79 -12.00 3.74
N GLU A 115 -9.16 -13.16 3.95
CA GLU A 115 -8.24 -13.39 5.06
C GLU A 115 -6.97 -12.53 4.95
N TYR A 116 -6.41 -12.34 3.75
CA TYR A 116 -5.30 -11.40 3.53
C TYR A 116 -5.63 -9.98 4.01
N TYR A 117 -6.74 -9.40 3.54
CA TYR A 117 -7.12 -8.03 3.89
C TYR A 117 -7.35 -7.82 5.38
N ARG A 118 -7.89 -8.83 6.08
CA ARG A 118 -8.08 -8.76 7.54
C ARG A 118 -6.77 -8.88 8.31
N ASN A 119 -5.87 -9.75 7.86
CA ASN A 119 -4.67 -10.08 8.61
C ASN A 119 -3.52 -9.08 8.38
N TRP A 120 -3.52 -8.32 7.28
CA TRP A 120 -2.44 -7.41 6.92
C TRP A 120 -2.24 -6.27 7.92
N ASN A 121 -3.31 -5.52 8.22
CA ASN A 121 -3.29 -4.36 9.11
C ASN A 121 -4.58 -4.34 9.93
N LEU A 122 -4.53 -4.91 11.14
CA LEU A 122 -5.68 -5.00 12.02
C LEU A 122 -6.15 -3.62 12.48
N VAL A 123 -5.24 -2.64 12.66
CA VAL A 123 -5.61 -1.30 13.12
C VAL A 123 -6.59 -0.62 12.16
N VAL A 124 -6.31 -0.69 10.86
CA VAL A 124 -7.19 -0.12 9.83
C VAL A 124 -8.40 -1.02 9.59
N HIS A 125 -8.20 -2.34 9.55
CA HIS A 125 -9.29 -3.30 9.36
C HIS A 125 -10.37 -3.14 10.43
N ASP A 126 -9.98 -3.07 11.71
CA ASP A 126 -10.92 -2.98 12.82
C ASP A 126 -11.67 -1.65 12.81
N TRP A 127 -11.00 -0.56 12.41
CA TRP A 127 -11.64 0.74 12.22
C TRP A 127 -12.69 0.71 11.11
N LEU A 128 -12.33 0.18 9.94
CA LEU A 128 -13.27 -0.01 8.83
C LEU A 128 -14.43 -0.91 9.24
N TYR A 129 -14.17 -1.95 10.02
CA TYR A 129 -15.20 -2.86 10.49
C TYR A 129 -16.17 -2.16 11.47
N ALA A 130 -15.63 -1.49 12.49
CA ALA A 130 -16.40 -0.95 13.60
C ALA A 130 -17.22 0.30 13.24
N TYR A 131 -16.68 1.17 12.40
CA TYR A 131 -17.27 2.49 12.12
C TYR A 131 -17.84 2.65 10.70
N VAL A 132 -17.57 1.71 9.79
CA VAL A 132 -18.09 1.78 8.41
C VAL A 132 -18.91 0.54 8.10
N TYR A 133 -18.29 -0.63 8.14
CA TYR A 133 -18.91 -1.87 7.70
C TYR A 133 -20.14 -2.22 8.54
N ARG A 134 -20.02 -2.24 9.88
CA ARG A 134 -21.10 -2.66 10.79
C ARG A 134 -22.37 -1.83 10.62
N ASP A 135 -22.23 -0.52 10.47
CA ASP A 135 -23.37 0.40 10.39
C ASP A 135 -24.09 0.31 9.03
N LEU A 136 -23.44 -0.24 8.01
CA LEU A 136 -23.99 -0.47 6.68
C LEU A 136 -24.69 -1.84 6.52
N ILE A 137 -24.56 -2.75 7.50
CA ILE A 137 -25.17 -4.09 7.42
C ILE A 137 -26.65 -4.02 7.82
N GLY A 138 -27.54 -3.85 6.84
CA GLY A 138 -29.00 -3.91 7.00
C GLY A 138 -29.67 -5.20 6.49
N GLY A 139 -28.91 -6.26 6.20
CA GLY A 139 -29.43 -7.53 5.64
C GLY A 139 -28.52 -8.14 4.57
N ARG A 140 -28.97 -9.21 3.87
CA ARG A 140 -28.13 -9.93 2.87
C ARG A 140 -27.63 -9.06 1.72
N ARG A 141 -28.47 -8.18 1.15
CA ARG A 141 -28.03 -7.19 0.14
C ARG A 141 -27.10 -6.13 0.73
N GLY A 142 -27.29 -5.79 2.01
CA GLY A 142 -26.42 -4.87 2.75
C GLY A 142 -24.98 -5.38 2.88
N LEU A 143 -24.76 -6.69 2.97
CA LEU A 143 -23.41 -7.26 3.06
C LEU A 143 -22.54 -6.93 1.83
N GLN A 144 -23.07 -7.14 0.63
CA GLN A 144 -22.32 -6.87 -0.61
C GLN A 144 -22.08 -5.37 -0.79
N VAL A 145 -23.10 -4.55 -0.53
CA VAL A 145 -23.00 -3.09 -0.61
C VAL A 145 -21.97 -2.57 0.39
N ALA A 146 -22.01 -3.02 1.64
CA ALA A 146 -21.04 -2.64 2.67
C ALA A 146 -19.61 -3.06 2.29
N GLN A 147 -19.42 -4.26 1.74
CA GLN A 147 -18.11 -4.70 1.25
C GLN A 147 -17.58 -3.82 0.13
N THR A 148 -18.41 -3.51 -0.88
CA THR A 148 -18.02 -2.63 -1.99
C THR A 148 -17.68 -1.22 -1.51
N ILE A 149 -18.47 -0.65 -0.58
CA ILE A 149 -18.20 0.67 0.00
C ILE A 149 -16.86 0.68 0.75
N VAL A 150 -16.58 -0.35 1.57
CA VAL A 150 -15.31 -0.45 2.31
C VAL A 150 -14.12 -0.54 1.35
N PHE A 151 -14.20 -1.35 0.30
CA PHE A 151 -13.14 -1.41 -0.71
C PHE A 151 -12.97 -0.12 -1.49
N PHE A 152 -14.07 0.54 -1.86
CA PHE A 152 -14.03 1.84 -2.53
C PHE A 152 -13.34 2.90 -1.66
N LEU A 153 -13.76 3.03 -0.39
CA LEU A 153 -13.17 3.97 0.56
C LEU A 153 -11.69 3.68 0.77
N SER A 154 -11.33 2.41 0.98
CA SER A 154 -9.94 2.01 1.14
C SER A 154 -9.10 2.40 -0.10
N ALA A 155 -9.56 2.07 -1.30
CA ALA A 155 -8.87 2.41 -2.55
C ALA A 155 -8.74 3.92 -2.75
N ALA A 156 -9.80 4.69 -2.46
CA ALA A 156 -9.80 6.14 -2.54
C ALA A 156 -8.82 6.78 -1.54
N PHE A 157 -8.71 6.26 -0.32
CA PHE A 157 -7.74 6.73 0.68
C PHE A 157 -6.29 6.47 0.24
N HIS A 158 -6.01 5.30 -0.34
CA HIS A 158 -4.67 5.02 -0.88
C HIS A 158 -4.34 6.00 -2.01
N GLU A 159 -5.24 6.17 -2.98
CA GLU A 159 -5.04 7.12 -4.07
C GLU A 159 -4.87 8.56 -3.57
N TYR A 160 -5.67 9.00 -2.61
CA TYR A 160 -5.53 10.32 -2.00
C TYR A 160 -4.15 10.51 -1.37
N TRP A 161 -3.66 9.54 -0.61
CA TRP A 161 -2.36 9.63 0.04
C TRP A 161 -1.22 9.76 -0.98
N PHE A 162 -1.22 8.91 -2.02
CA PHE A 162 -0.21 9.00 -3.07
C PHE A 162 -0.36 10.25 -3.93
N GLY A 163 -1.58 10.66 -4.23
CA GLY A 163 -1.82 11.87 -5.01
C GLY A 163 -1.36 13.14 -4.30
N VAL A 164 -1.51 13.21 -2.97
CA VAL A 164 -0.95 14.29 -2.15
C VAL A 164 0.58 14.20 -2.09
N ALA A 165 1.14 13.00 -1.88
CA ALA A 165 2.58 12.81 -1.77
C ALA A 165 3.33 13.18 -3.06
N PHE A 166 2.82 12.74 -4.22
CA PHE A 166 3.41 13.02 -5.53
C PHE A 166 2.90 14.31 -6.18
N ARG A 167 1.86 14.94 -5.60
CA ARG A 167 1.19 16.13 -6.13
C ARG A 167 0.65 15.94 -7.56
N VAL A 168 0.16 14.73 -7.86
CA VAL A 168 -0.43 14.35 -9.14
C VAL A 168 -1.65 13.48 -8.91
N PHE A 169 -2.67 13.59 -9.77
CA PHE A 169 -3.74 12.59 -9.81
C PHE A 169 -3.43 11.53 -10.88
N TYR A 170 -3.00 10.34 -10.45
CA TYR A 170 -2.75 9.21 -11.34
C TYR A 170 -3.32 7.92 -10.73
N PRO A 171 -4.57 7.54 -11.08
CA PRO A 171 -5.41 6.60 -10.32
C PRO A 171 -5.01 5.12 -10.40
N VAL A 172 -3.71 4.83 -10.49
CA VAL A 172 -3.17 3.47 -10.53
C VAL A 172 -3.48 2.72 -9.25
N MET A 173 -3.30 3.34 -8.07
CA MET A 173 -3.60 2.66 -6.81
C MET A 173 -5.09 2.42 -6.63
N PHE A 174 -5.93 3.38 -7.02
CA PHE A 174 -7.37 3.15 -7.03
C PHE A 174 -7.75 1.92 -7.87
N MET A 175 -7.21 1.81 -9.09
CA MET A 175 -7.50 0.67 -9.98
C MET A 175 -6.96 -0.66 -9.44
N LEU A 176 -5.73 -0.68 -8.92
CA LEU A 176 -5.12 -1.88 -8.31
C LEU A 176 -5.94 -2.41 -7.13
N TYR A 177 -6.38 -1.53 -6.22
CA TYR A 177 -7.13 -1.94 -5.04
C TYR A 177 -8.60 -2.23 -5.35
N PHE A 178 -9.28 -1.34 -6.07
CA PHE A 178 -10.72 -1.47 -6.27
C PHE A 178 -11.07 -2.48 -7.37
N VAL A 179 -10.43 -2.40 -8.54
CA VAL A 179 -10.75 -3.27 -9.69
C VAL A 179 -10.07 -4.62 -9.52
N PHE A 180 -8.74 -4.64 -9.50
CA PHE A 180 -7.99 -5.91 -9.40
C PHE A 180 -8.22 -6.58 -8.04
N GLY A 181 -8.23 -5.82 -6.94
CA GLY A 181 -8.56 -6.37 -5.62
C GLY A 181 -9.94 -7.03 -5.57
N SER A 182 -10.98 -6.45 -6.19
CA SER A 182 -12.32 -7.08 -6.24
C SER A 182 -12.36 -8.36 -7.11
N ILE A 183 -11.62 -8.37 -8.22
CA ILE A 183 -11.47 -9.55 -9.08
C ILE A 183 -10.78 -10.67 -8.28
N PHE A 184 -9.61 -10.38 -7.69
CA PHE A 184 -8.87 -11.35 -6.89
C PHE A 184 -9.64 -11.81 -5.66
N PHE A 185 -10.44 -10.94 -5.05
CA PHE A 185 -11.34 -11.31 -3.96
C PHE A 185 -12.36 -12.36 -4.41
N SER A 186 -12.94 -12.20 -5.60
CA SER A 186 -13.89 -13.17 -6.16
C SER A 186 -13.20 -14.47 -6.58
N VAL A 187 -12.06 -14.38 -7.28
CA VAL A 187 -11.26 -15.54 -7.73
C VAL A 187 -10.76 -16.36 -6.55
N SER A 188 -10.35 -15.71 -5.45
CA SER A 188 -9.84 -16.40 -4.25
C SER A 188 -10.86 -17.37 -3.63
N ARG A 189 -12.17 -17.11 -3.82
CA ARG A 189 -13.23 -18.00 -3.32
C ARG A 189 -13.37 -19.27 -4.14
N LEU A 190 -12.88 -19.28 -5.38
CA LEU A 190 -12.93 -20.42 -6.28
C LEU A 190 -11.75 -21.39 -6.05
N ILE A 191 -10.62 -20.87 -5.57
CA ILE A 191 -9.40 -21.65 -5.34
C ILE A 191 -9.46 -22.29 -3.94
N LYS A 192 -9.75 -23.60 -3.87
CA LYS A 192 -9.82 -24.34 -2.60
C LYS A 192 -8.46 -24.80 -2.07
N ASN A 193 -7.46 -24.97 -2.95
CA ASN A 193 -6.14 -25.43 -2.55
C ASN A 193 -5.33 -24.26 -1.97
N LYS A 194 -5.00 -24.35 -0.68
CA LYS A 194 -4.24 -23.33 0.04
C LYS A 194 -2.90 -22.98 -0.62
N SER A 195 -2.14 -23.97 -1.08
CA SER A 195 -0.82 -23.73 -1.69
C SER A 195 -0.94 -22.97 -3.01
N VAL A 196 -1.91 -23.34 -3.85
CA VAL A 196 -2.18 -22.67 -5.13
C VAL A 196 -2.62 -21.22 -4.89
N TRP A 197 -3.51 -20.99 -3.93
CA TRP A 197 -3.93 -19.63 -3.57
C TRP A 197 -2.75 -18.81 -3.03
N ASN A 198 -1.94 -19.37 -2.14
CA ASN A 198 -0.82 -18.66 -1.56
C ASN A 198 0.20 -18.24 -2.64
N THR A 199 0.48 -19.12 -3.59
CA THR A 199 1.31 -18.78 -4.76
C THR A 199 0.69 -17.65 -5.58
N ALA A 200 -0.62 -17.74 -5.89
CA ALA A 200 -1.32 -16.69 -6.63
C ALA A 200 -1.32 -15.34 -5.90
N LEU A 201 -1.47 -15.34 -4.57
CA LEU A 201 -1.38 -14.15 -3.73
C LEU A 201 0.00 -13.48 -3.86
N TRP A 202 1.08 -14.25 -3.77
CA TRP A 202 2.44 -13.72 -3.91
C TRP A 202 2.69 -13.14 -5.31
N PHE A 203 2.26 -13.82 -6.37
CA PHE A 203 2.35 -13.27 -7.73
C PHE A 203 1.55 -11.97 -7.88
N ASN A 204 0.35 -11.89 -7.30
CA ASN A 204 -0.44 -10.67 -7.29
C ASN A 204 0.27 -9.51 -6.58
N LEU A 205 0.89 -9.77 -5.41
CA LEU A 205 1.66 -8.75 -4.68
C LEU A 205 2.91 -8.30 -5.45
N LEU A 206 3.65 -9.24 -6.05
CA LEU A 206 4.83 -8.96 -6.86
C LEU A 206 4.48 -8.06 -8.07
N ILE A 207 3.46 -8.44 -8.83
CA ILE A 207 3.03 -7.67 -10.01
C ILE A 207 2.47 -6.31 -9.59
N GLY A 208 1.60 -6.26 -8.58
CA GLY A 208 0.99 -5.01 -8.12
C GLY A 208 2.02 -4.00 -7.59
N THR A 209 3.01 -4.46 -6.82
CA THR A 209 4.09 -3.59 -6.34
C THR A 209 5.03 -3.15 -7.46
N GLY A 210 5.29 -4.01 -8.45
CA GLY A 210 6.02 -3.63 -9.65
C GLY A 210 5.32 -2.55 -10.49
N MET A 211 4.01 -2.70 -10.69
CA MET A 211 3.17 -1.69 -11.34
C MET A 211 3.19 -0.36 -10.60
N PHE A 212 3.13 -0.38 -9.26
CA PHE A 212 3.21 0.84 -8.46
C PHE A 212 4.54 1.58 -8.70
N ILE A 213 5.68 0.91 -8.56
CA ILE A 213 7.00 1.53 -8.74
C ILE A 213 7.18 2.05 -10.16
N ALA A 214 6.83 1.24 -11.17
CA ALA A 214 7.01 1.62 -12.57
C ALA A 214 6.12 2.79 -12.96
N PHE A 215 4.81 2.73 -12.70
CA PHE A 215 3.88 3.75 -13.19
C PHE A 215 4.03 5.09 -12.45
N TYR A 216 4.07 5.10 -11.12
CA TYR A 216 4.29 6.37 -10.40
C TYR A 216 5.69 6.92 -10.64
N GLY A 217 6.70 6.05 -10.77
CA GLY A 217 8.06 6.46 -11.13
C GLY A 217 8.09 7.11 -12.51
N GLN A 218 7.52 6.47 -13.52
CA GLN A 218 7.46 6.99 -14.89
C GLN A 218 6.70 8.32 -14.96
N GLU A 219 5.55 8.43 -14.29
CA GLU A 219 4.79 9.68 -14.24
C GLU A 219 5.59 10.82 -13.56
N TRP A 220 6.30 10.52 -12.49
CA TRP A 220 7.14 11.49 -11.78
C TRP A 220 8.25 12.07 -12.67
N TYR A 221 8.93 11.23 -13.45
CA TYR A 221 9.96 11.68 -14.39
C TYR A 221 9.38 12.32 -15.65
N ALA A 222 8.27 11.80 -16.17
CA ALA A 222 7.56 12.41 -17.29
C ALA A 222 7.15 13.86 -16.96
N ARG A 223 6.72 14.13 -15.73
CA ARG A 223 6.42 15.51 -15.29
C ARG A 223 7.62 16.46 -15.26
N GLN A 224 8.83 15.93 -15.11
CA GLN A 224 10.06 16.73 -15.12
C GLN A 224 10.62 16.93 -16.54
N ARG A 225 10.41 15.96 -17.43
CA ARG A 225 11.07 15.89 -18.74
C ARG A 225 10.17 16.21 -19.93
N CYS A 226 8.86 16.18 -19.73
CA CYS A 226 7.86 16.43 -20.78
C CYS A 226 7.14 17.76 -20.55
N ALA A 227 6.73 18.41 -21.64
CA ALA A 227 5.97 19.65 -21.63
C ALA A 227 4.69 19.54 -20.77
N SER A 228 4.40 20.59 -20.00
CA SER A 228 3.16 20.69 -19.22
C SER A 228 1.97 20.99 -20.11
N TYR A 229 0.79 20.56 -19.68
CA TYR A 229 -0.44 21.01 -20.33
C TYR A 229 -0.67 22.51 -20.10
N ASN A 230 -1.22 23.20 -21.10
CA ASN A 230 -1.50 24.64 -21.03
C ASN A 230 -2.47 25.01 -19.88
N ASN A 231 -3.35 24.09 -19.49
CA ASN A 231 -4.31 24.27 -18.41
C ASN A 231 -3.82 23.54 -17.15
N GLN A 232 -3.66 24.26 -16.03
CA GLN A 232 -3.19 23.71 -14.75
C GLN A 232 -4.07 22.57 -14.22
N ILE A 233 -5.39 22.64 -14.41
CA ILE A 233 -6.31 21.59 -13.97
C ILE A 233 -6.11 20.33 -14.82
N ALA A 234 -5.95 20.51 -16.13
CA ALA A 234 -5.66 19.41 -17.05
C ALA A 234 -4.29 18.79 -16.73
N ASP A 235 -3.28 19.61 -16.41
CA ASP A 235 -1.96 19.13 -16.05
C ASP A 235 -1.95 18.30 -14.77
N PHE A 236 -2.80 18.64 -13.81
CA PHE A 236 -2.95 17.86 -12.58
C PHE A 236 -3.70 16.54 -12.80
N LEU A 237 -4.76 16.55 -13.62
CA LEU A 237 -5.64 15.38 -13.82
C LEU A 237 -5.17 14.39 -14.88
N LEU A 238 -4.41 14.86 -15.89
CA LEU A 238 -3.97 14.02 -16.99
C LEU A 238 -2.52 13.56 -16.77
N PRO A 239 -2.26 12.24 -16.82
CA PRO A 239 -0.91 11.71 -16.71
C PRO A 239 -0.06 12.08 -17.94
N ARG A 240 1.17 12.54 -17.72
CA ARG A 240 2.13 12.85 -18.79
C ARG A 240 2.84 11.60 -19.31
N HIS A 241 2.86 10.52 -18.53
CA HIS A 241 3.45 9.24 -18.91
C HIS A 241 2.99 8.75 -20.30
N TRP A 242 1.71 8.90 -20.65
CA TRP A 242 1.16 8.39 -21.92
C TRP A 242 1.24 9.36 -23.09
N THR A 243 1.56 10.63 -22.83
CA THR A 243 1.36 11.74 -23.77
C THR A 243 2.58 12.66 -23.80
N CYS A 244 3.74 12.14 -23.40
CA CYS A 244 4.96 12.92 -23.27
C CYS A 244 5.34 13.58 -24.61
N GLN A 245 5.41 14.91 -24.58
CA GLN A 245 6.00 15.72 -25.64
C GLN A 245 7.27 16.36 -25.08
N ARG A 246 8.36 16.35 -25.84
CA ARG A 246 9.63 16.95 -25.42
C ARG A 246 9.44 18.46 -25.20
N ILE A 247 10.04 18.99 -24.14
CA ILE A 247 10.10 20.43 -23.83
C ILE A 247 10.87 21.17 -24.91
#